data_AF-A0A6I2ZXR0-F1
#
_entry.id   AF-A0A6I2ZXR0-F1
#
_cell.length_a   1.000
_cell.length_b   1.000
_cell.length_c   1.000
_cell.angle_alpha   90.00
_cell.angle_beta   90.00
_cell.angle_gamma   90.00
#
_symmetry.space_group_name_H-M   'P 1'
#
loop_
_entity.id
_entity.type
_entity.pdbx_description
1 polymer ?
#
loop_
_entity_poly.entity_id
_entity_poly.type
_entity_poly.pdbx_seq_one_letter_code
_entity_poly.pdbx_strand_id
1 'polypeptide(L)' 'AVRVEGAGSVDEAQAIAVEAALELSQELLNGGAPGLHLYGLNKSEIVLRLVDQLNLL' A
#
# COMPACT_ATOMS: atom_id res chain seq x y z
N ALA A 1 4.99 -2.21 11.98
CA ALA A 1 5.60 -3.52 12.27
C ALA A 1 4.69 -4.34 13.19
N VAL A 2 4.43 -3.87 14.42
CA VAL A 2 3.60 -4.59 15.43
C VAL A 2 2.26 -5.14 14.90
N ARG A 3 1.49 -4.36 14.13
CA ARG A 3 0.21 -4.84 13.54
C ARG A 3 0.41 -6.00 12.55
N VAL A 4 1.45 -5.93 11.71
CA VAL A 4 1.75 -6.94 10.69
C VAL A 4 2.28 -8.23 11.34
N GLU A 5 3.13 -8.09 12.36
CA GLU A 5 3.70 -9.21 13.11
C GLU A 5 2.65 -9.95 13.96
N GLY A 6 1.59 -9.25 14.38
CA GLY A 6 0.48 -9.80 15.16
C GLY A 6 -0.64 -10.43 14.33
N ALA A 7 -0.55 -10.44 13.00
CA ALA A 7 -1.58 -10.98 12.12
C ALA A 7 -1.72 -12.51 12.27
N GLY A 8 -2.95 -13.01 12.26
CA GLY A 8 -3.26 -14.44 12.35
C GLY A 8 -3.09 -15.20 11.03
N SER A 9 -2.86 -14.51 9.92
CA SER A 9 -2.63 -15.11 8.60
C SER A 9 -1.78 -14.21 7.69
N VAL A 10 -1.25 -14.80 6.61
CA VAL A 10 -0.52 -14.05 5.58
C VAL A 10 -1.43 -13.04 4.88
N ASP A 11 -2.69 -13.40 4.62
CA ASP A 11 -3.66 -12.52 3.96
C ASP A 11 -3.99 -11.32 4.84
N GLU A 12 -4.15 -11.52 6.15
CA GLU A 12 -4.34 -10.44 7.11
C GLU A 12 -3.10 -9.53 7.20
N ALA A 13 -1.90 -10.11 7.26
CA ALA A 13 -0.65 -9.35 7.25
C ALA A 13 -0.52 -8.48 5.99
N GLN A 14 -0.89 -9.03 4.83
CA GLN A 14 -0.92 -8.29 3.56
C GLN A 14 -1.97 -7.18 3.56
N ALA A 15 -3.18 -7.44 4.06
CA ALA A 15 -4.22 -6.43 4.15
C ALA A 15 -3.78 -5.23 5.02
N ILE A 16 -3.19 -5.49 6.18
CA ILE A 16 -2.64 -4.46 7.07
C ILE A 16 -1.52 -3.67 6.39
N ALA A 17 -0.63 -4.35 5.66
CA ALA A 17 0.45 -3.68 4.94
C ALA A 17 -0.07 -2.80 3.79
N VAL A 18 -1.08 -3.26 3.06
CA VAL A 18 -1.73 -2.48 1.98
C VAL A 18 -2.46 -1.27 2.54
N GLU A 19 -3.21 -1.42 3.64
CA GLU A 19 -3.87 -0.33 4.35
C GLU A 19 -2.86 0.77 4.73
N ALA A 20 -1.75 0.39 5.38
CA ALA A 20 -0.71 1.34 5.77
C ALA A 20 -0.03 2.01 4.56
N ALA A 21 0.19 1.27 3.47
CA ALA A 21 0.74 1.83 2.25
C ALA A 21 -0.21 2.83 1.58
N LEU A 22 -1.52 2.56 1.63
CA LEU A 22 -2.57 3.45 1.09
C LEU A 22 -2.61 4.76 1.85
N GLU A 23 -2.67 4.70 3.19
CA GLU A 23 -2.71 5.88 4.05
C GLU A 23 -1.51 6.78 3.80
N LEU A 24 -0.29 6.23 3.86
CA LEU A 24 0.93 6.99 3.60
C LEU A 24 0.96 7.59 2.20
N SER A 25 0.55 6.82 1.19
CA SER A 25 0.50 7.28 -0.20
C SER A 25 -0.45 8.47 -0.37
N GLN A 26 -1.64 8.38 0.24
CA GLN A 26 -2.63 9.45 0.20
C GLN A 26 -2.13 10.71 0.92
N GLU A 27 -1.49 10.57 2.07
CA GLU A 27 -0.88 11.68 2.80
C GLU A 27 0.20 12.39 1.98
N LEU A 28 1.08 11.63 1.32
CA LEU A 28 2.14 12.19 0.48
C LEU A 28 1.57 12.95 -0.73
N LEU A 29 0.58 12.38 -1.42
CA LEU A 29 -0.09 13.02 -2.55
C LEU A 29 -0.82 14.30 -2.11
N ASN A 30 -1.56 14.24 -0.99
CA ASN A 30 -2.23 15.40 -0.40
C ASN A 30 -1.21 16.47 0.05
N GLY A 31 -0.01 16.06 0.44
CA GLY A 31 1.12 16.93 0.78
C GLY A 31 1.81 17.57 -0.43
N GLY A 32 1.37 17.28 -1.66
CA GLY A 32 1.91 17.87 -2.88
C GLY A 32 3.05 17.09 -3.53
N ALA A 33 3.27 15.83 -3.14
CA ALA A 33 4.18 14.97 -3.89
C ALA A 33 3.69 14.82 -5.35
N PRO A 34 4.57 14.93 -6.36
CA PRO A 34 4.17 14.90 -7.77
C PRO A 34 3.78 13.49 -8.25
N GLY A 35 4.04 12.46 -7.44
CA GLY A 35 3.75 11.07 -7.77
C GLY A 35 4.39 10.11 -6.77
N LEU A 36 4.21 8.81 -7.01
CA LEU A 36 4.70 7.74 -6.16
C LEU A 36 5.57 6.77 -6.96
N HIS A 37 6.63 6.25 -6.34
CA HIS A 37 7.43 5.15 -6.88
C HIS A 37 7.25 3.92 -6.00
N LEU A 38 6.76 2.82 -6.58
CA LEU A 38 6.37 1.62 -5.85
C LEU A 38 7.33 0.46 -6.12
N TYR A 39 7.94 -0.07 -5.07
CA TYR A 39 8.76 -1.29 -5.14
C TYR A 39 7.85 -2.53 -5.16
N GLY A 40 7.46 -2.96 -6.35
CA GLY A 40 6.57 -4.11 -6.51
C GLY A 40 7.21 -5.47 -6.20
N LEU A 41 8.53 -5.57 -6.08
CA LEU A 41 9.26 -6.84 -5.87
C LEU A 41 8.80 -7.95 -6.84
N ASN A 42 8.62 -7.59 -8.12
CA ASN A 42 8.10 -8.45 -9.20
C ASN A 42 6.66 -8.98 -8.98
N LYS A 43 5.86 -8.34 -8.11
CA LYS A 43 4.45 -8.67 -7.86
C LYS A 43 3.56 -7.49 -8.24
N SER A 44 2.93 -7.57 -9.40
CA SER A 44 2.06 -6.50 -9.91
C SER A 44 0.74 -6.39 -9.16
N GLU A 45 0.18 -7.49 -8.66
CA GLU A 45 -1.16 -7.53 -8.04
C GLU A 45 -1.33 -6.53 -6.89
N ILE A 46 -0.36 -6.48 -5.98
CA ILE A 46 -0.38 -5.56 -4.83
C ILE A 46 -0.25 -4.11 -5.30
N VAL A 47 0.60 -3.86 -6.30
CA VAL A 47 0.81 -2.52 -6.87
C VAL A 47 -0.47 -2.04 -7.53
N LEU A 48 -1.10 -2.87 -8.36
CA LEU A 48 -2.34 -2.56 -9.06
C LEU A 48 -3.49 -2.27 -8.10
N ARG A 49 -3.64 -3.08 -7.05
CA ARG A 49 -4.65 -2.83 -6.00
C ARG A 49 -4.43 -1.50 -5.29
N LEU A 50 -3.18 -1.12 -5.03
CA LEU A 50 -2.87 0.15 -4.37
C LEU A 50 -3.18 1.35 -5.28
N VAL A 51 -2.76 1.31 -6.55
CA VAL A 51 -2.99 2.43 -7.48
C VAL A 51 -4.48 2.59 -7.85
N ASP A 52 -5.23 1.50 -7.91
CA ASP A 52 -6.70 1.52 -8.08
C ASP A 52 -7.37 2.24 -6.90
N GLN A 53 -7.00 1.89 -5.66
CA GLN A 53 -7.54 2.52 -4.45
C GLN A 53 -7.14 3.99 -4.29
N LEU A 54 -6.00 4.39 -4.87
CA LEU A 54 -5.57 5.78 -4.94
C LEU A 54 -6.21 6.58 -6.09
N ASN A 55 -7.05 5.93 -6.92
CA ASN A 55 -7.64 6.51 -8.15
C ASN A 55 -6.58 7.03 -9.14
N LEU A 56 -5.50 6.26 -9.33
CA LEU A 56 -4.40 6.58 -10.25
C LEU A 56 -4.39 5.71 -11.51
N LEU A 57 -5.45 4.92 -11.75
CA LEU A 57 -5.69 4.10 -12.94
C LEU A 57 -6.80 4.66 -13.82
#